data_AF-A0A2E7W2L1-F1
#
_entry.id   AF-A0A2E7W2L1-F1
#
_cell.length_a   1.000
_cell.length_b   1.000
_cell.length_c   1.000
_cell.angle_alpha   90.00
_cell.angle_beta   90.00
_cell.angle_gamma   90.00
#
_symmetry.space_group_name_H-M   'P 1'
#
loop_
_entity.id
_entity.type
_entity.pdbx_description
1 polymer ?
#
loop_
_entity_poly.entity_id
_entity_poly.type
_entity_poly.pdbx_seq_one_letter_code
_entity_poly.pdbx_strand_id
1 'polypeptide(L)'
;MKLTMADIKRNNKEAGYHFFDKDTMKFFNSRIETGLYKDNTFITSERYDYNSSREYTIRRAVDGGVKIQTIGLGRFKTLEDAKIGRKKLQLNREG
;
A
#
# COMPACT_ATOMS: atom_id res chain seq x y z
N MET A 1 -2.61 20.63 2.87
CA MET A 1 -3.68 19.66 3.14
C MET A 1 -3.06 18.27 3.14
N LYS A 2 -3.38 17.41 4.11
CA LYS A 2 -2.81 16.05 4.19
C LYS A 2 -3.71 15.09 3.40
N LEU A 3 -3.13 14.27 2.52
CA LEU A 3 -3.88 13.26 1.78
C LEU A 3 -4.56 12.28 2.76
N THR A 4 -5.73 11.77 2.36
CA THR A 4 -6.44 10.68 3.04
C THR A 4 -6.52 9.44 2.15
N MET A 5 -6.90 8.30 2.73
CA MET A 5 -7.19 7.10 1.94
C MET A 5 -8.32 7.32 0.92
N ALA A 6 -9.28 8.19 1.22
CA ALA A 6 -10.35 8.52 0.28
C ALA A 6 -9.81 9.33 -0.90
N ASP A 7 -8.93 10.29 -0.63
CA ASP A 7 -8.32 11.11 -1.69
C ASP A 7 -7.47 10.28 -2.64
N ILE A 8 -6.62 9.38 -2.14
CA ILE A 8 -5.78 8.56 -3.02
C ILE A 8 -6.62 7.58 -3.85
N LYS A 9 -7.73 7.05 -3.31
CA LYS A 9 -8.64 6.17 -4.06
C LYS A 9 -9.33 6.94 -5.18
N ARG A 10 -9.83 8.14 -4.87
CA ARG A 10 -10.48 9.02 -5.84
C ARG A 10 -9.50 9.45 -6.93
N ASN A 11 -8.36 10.01 -6.55
CA ASN A 11 -7.36 10.54 -7.49
C ASN A 11 -6.77 9.44 -8.39
N ASN A 12 -6.48 8.25 -7.83
CA ASN A 12 -6.02 7.10 -8.61
C ASN A 12 -7.04 6.71 -9.69
N LYS A 13 -8.32 6.63 -9.32
CA LYS A 13 -9.42 6.30 -10.23
C LYS A 13 -9.65 7.38 -11.29
N GLU A 14 -9.71 8.65 -10.89
CA GLU A 14 -9.92 9.80 -11.79
C GLU A 14 -8.81 9.93 -12.83
N ALA A 15 -7.58 9.54 -12.48
CA ALA A 15 -6.45 9.49 -13.39
C ALA A 15 -6.38 8.21 -14.26
N GLY A 16 -7.39 7.34 -14.20
CA GLY A 16 -7.48 6.12 -15.02
C GLY A 16 -6.63 4.95 -14.51
N TYR A 17 -6.19 4.95 -13.25
CA TYR A 17 -5.54 3.80 -12.64
C TYR A 17 -6.55 2.89 -11.93
N HIS A 18 -6.22 1.60 -11.87
CA HIS A 18 -7.13 0.55 -11.40
C HIS A 18 -6.69 -0.11 -10.08
N PHE A 19 -5.74 0.49 -9.35
CA PHE A 19 -5.15 -0.18 -8.18
C PHE A 19 -6.21 -0.53 -7.11
N PHE A 20 -7.18 0.36 -6.90
CA PHE A 20 -8.25 0.19 -5.92
C PHE A 20 -9.53 -0.39 -6.50
N ASP A 21 -9.53 -0.78 -7.78
CA ASP A 21 -10.70 -1.38 -8.39
C ASP A 21 -10.97 -2.74 -7.77
N LYS A 22 -12.25 -3.04 -7.57
CA LYS A 22 -12.70 -4.26 -6.89
C LYS A 22 -12.14 -5.51 -7.57
N ASP A 23 -12.12 -5.53 -8.90
CA ASP A 23 -11.64 -6.68 -9.67
C ASP A 23 -10.12 -6.84 -9.57
N THR A 24 -9.36 -5.74 -9.64
CA THR A 24 -7.90 -5.76 -9.45
C THR A 24 -7.55 -6.21 -8.03
N MET A 25 -8.20 -5.65 -7.01
CA MET A 25 -7.97 -6.07 -5.63
C MET A 25 -8.37 -7.53 -5.40
N LYS A 26 -9.47 -8.01 -6.00
CA LYS A 26 -9.89 -9.40 -5.93
C LYS A 26 -8.91 -10.35 -6.60
N PHE A 27 -8.41 -9.99 -7.80
CA PHE A 27 -7.44 -10.78 -8.55
C PHE A 27 -6.16 -11.05 -7.75
N PHE A 28 -5.64 -10.03 -7.07
CA PHE A 28 -4.45 -10.16 -6.21
C PHE A 28 -4.76 -10.58 -4.76
N ASN A 29 -6.03 -10.82 -4.43
CA ASN A 29 -6.50 -11.06 -3.06
C ASN A 29 -5.98 -10.00 -2.05
N SER A 30 -5.91 -8.76 -2.54
CA SER A 30 -5.35 -7.60 -1.86
C SER A 30 -6.30 -7.09 -0.78
N ARG A 31 -5.77 -6.80 0.40
CA ARG A 31 -6.47 -6.08 1.47
C ARG A 31 -5.66 -4.87 1.89
N ILE A 32 -6.34 -3.78 2.21
CA ILE A 32 -5.71 -2.60 2.81
C ILE A 32 -5.72 -2.81 4.33
N GLU A 33 -4.54 -2.93 4.93
CA GLU A 33 -4.38 -3.26 6.35
C GLU A 33 -4.29 -2.01 7.24
N THR A 34 -3.97 -0.86 6.66
CA THR A 34 -3.76 0.40 7.40
C THR A 34 -4.39 1.59 6.69
N GLY A 35 -4.64 2.65 7.46
CA GLY A 35 -4.85 3.98 6.89
C GLY A 35 -3.58 4.57 6.25
N LEU A 36 -3.69 5.78 5.72
CA LEU A 36 -2.58 6.52 5.13
C LEU A 36 -1.73 7.18 6.23
N TYR A 37 -0.45 6.83 6.26
CA TYR A 37 0.53 7.43 7.16
C TYR A 37 0.91 8.86 6.71
N LYS A 38 1.64 9.58 7.58
CA LYS A 38 2.04 10.98 7.30
C LYS A 38 2.95 11.12 6.07
N ASP A 39 3.72 10.09 5.74
CA ASP A 39 4.63 10.04 4.60
C ASP A 39 3.99 9.45 3.33
N ASN A 40 2.65 9.51 3.25
CA ASN A 40 1.83 8.97 2.17
C ASN A 40 2.01 7.46 1.91
N THR A 41 2.49 6.72 2.91
CA THR A 41 2.56 5.26 2.84
C THR A 41 1.32 4.59 3.43
N PHE A 42 1.04 3.38 2.98
CA PHE A 42 0.04 2.49 3.56
C PHE A 42 0.47 1.04 3.34
N ILE A 43 -0.09 0.11 4.11
CA ILE A 43 0.24 -1.30 4.00
C ILE A 43 -0.95 -2.03 3.38
N THR A 44 -0.66 -2.82 2.36
CA THR A 44 -1.57 -3.83 1.86
C THR A 44 -1.05 -5.21 2.19
N SER A 45 -1.91 -6.19 2.01
CA SER A 45 -1.54 -7.58 2.10
C SER A 45 -2.12 -8.35 0.93
N GLU A 46 -1.37 -9.31 0.41
CA GLU A 46 -1.72 -10.11 -0.75
C GLU A 46 -1.64 -11.60 -0.40
N ARG A 47 -2.37 -12.44 -1.13
CA ARG A 47 -2.26 -13.90 -1.05
C ARG A 47 -2.15 -14.44 -2.46
N TYR A 48 -1.14 -15.28 -2.70
CA TYR A 48 -0.92 -15.90 -4.00
C TYR A 48 -1.99 -16.97 -4.27
N ASP A 49 -2.35 -17.76 -3.24
CA ASP A 49 -3.43 -18.73 -3.30
C ASP A 49 -4.12 -18.89 -1.92
N TYR A 50 -5.16 -19.72 -1.87
CA TYR A 50 -5.95 -19.94 -0.64
C TYR A 50 -5.23 -20.75 0.44
N ASN A 51 -4.11 -21.40 0.11
CA ASN A 51 -3.26 -22.15 1.03
C ASN A 51 -2.01 -21.35 1.44
N SER A 52 -1.66 -20.31 0.69
CA SER A 52 -0.51 -19.46 0.97
C SER A 52 -0.80 -18.54 2.15
N SER A 53 0.24 -18.32 2.96
CA SER A 53 0.26 -17.25 3.96
C SER A 53 0.11 -15.91 3.27
N ARG A 54 -0.52 -14.97 3.99
CA ARG A 54 -0.68 -13.59 3.55
C ARG A 54 0.64 -12.85 3.74
N GLU A 55 1.08 -12.18 2.69
CA GLU A 55 2.29 -11.36 2.71
C GLU A 55 1.90 -9.89 2.70
N TYR A 56 2.74 -9.06 3.33
CA TYR A 56 2.46 -7.64 3.54
C TYR A 56 3.42 -6.80 2.71
N THR A 57 2.85 -5.76 2.08
CA THR A 57 3.51 -4.89 1.12
C THR A 57 3.36 -3.45 1.57
N ILE A 58 4.48 -2.73 1.67
CA ILE A 58 4.45 -1.28 1.91
C ILE A 58 4.27 -0.58 0.56
N ARG A 59 3.26 0.28 0.47
CA ARG A 59 2.95 1.07 -0.72
C ARG A 59 3.04 2.55 -0.40
N ARG A 60 3.34 3.36 -1.41
CA ARG A 60 3.36 4.82 -1.31
C ARG A 60 2.49 5.44 -2.38
N ALA A 61 1.60 6.31 -1.96
CA ALA A 61 0.91 7.24 -2.82
C ALA A 61 1.87 8.36 -3.24
N VAL A 62 2.13 8.48 -4.53
CA VAL A 62 2.95 9.55 -5.14
C VAL A 62 2.09 10.37 -6.11
N ASP A 63 2.63 11.47 -6.62
CA ASP A 63 1.93 12.37 -7.56
C ASP A 63 0.56 12.80 -7.03
N GLY A 64 0.50 13.26 -5.77
CA GLY A 64 -0.77 13.67 -5.14
C GLY A 64 -1.76 12.52 -4.89
N GLY A 65 -1.30 11.27 -4.85
CA GLY A 65 -2.17 10.11 -4.66
C GLY A 65 -2.65 9.46 -5.96
N VAL A 66 -2.17 9.95 -7.11
CA VAL A 66 -2.52 9.41 -8.41
C VAL A 66 -1.86 8.05 -8.65
N LYS A 67 -0.57 7.90 -8.33
CA LYS A 67 0.16 6.63 -8.56
C LYS A 67 0.48 5.92 -7.26
N ILE A 68 0.39 4.60 -7.27
CA ILE A 68 0.75 3.75 -6.15
C ILE A 68 2.07 3.05 -6.44
N GLN A 69 3.13 3.49 -5.77
CA GLN A 69 4.45 2.87 -5.85
C GLN A 69 4.55 1.72 -4.84
N THR A 70 5.09 0.59 -5.29
CA THR A 70 5.38 -0.57 -4.42
C THR A 70 6.81 -0.45 -3.89
N ILE A 71 7.00 -0.41 -2.56
CA ILE A 71 8.32 -0.28 -1.93
C ILE A 71 8.95 -1.67 -1.64
N GLY A 72 8.22 -2.74 -1.93
CA GLY A 72 8.69 -4.12 -1.90
C GLY A 72 7.52 -5.07 -1.79
N LEU A 73 7.21 -5.79 -2.87
CA LEU A 73 6.09 -6.72 -2.93
C LEU A 73 6.35 -7.94 -2.03
N GLY A 74 5.39 -8.32 -1.19
CA GLY A 74 5.44 -9.56 -0.41
C GLY A 74 6.58 -9.65 0.61
N ARG A 75 7.21 -8.51 0.95
CA ARG A 75 8.48 -8.49 1.69
C ARG A 75 8.35 -8.90 3.16
N PHE A 76 7.15 -8.83 3.73
CA PHE A 76 6.92 -9.05 5.16
C PHE A 76 5.91 -10.16 5.40
N LYS A 77 6.17 -11.02 6.38
CA LYS A 77 5.28 -12.13 6.75
C LYS A 77 4.22 -11.72 7.79
N THR A 78 4.42 -10.60 8.46
CA THR A 78 3.47 -10.04 9.44
C THR A 78 3.23 -8.55 9.21
N LEU A 79 2.07 -8.06 9.68
CA LEU A 79 1.76 -6.63 9.65
C LEU A 79 2.73 -5.82 10.51
N GLU A 80 3.17 -6.35 11.65
CA GLU A 80 4.11 -5.66 12.54
C GLU A 80 5.49 -5.52 11.89
N ASP A 81 5.98 -6.55 11.22
CA ASP A 81 7.24 -6.45 10.45
C ASP A 81 7.15 -5.38 9.37
N ALA A 82 6.01 -5.30 8.67
CA ALA A 82 5.77 -4.25 7.68
C ALA A 82 5.73 -2.85 8.31
N LYS A 83 5.12 -2.67 9.49
CA LYS A 83 5.13 -1.39 10.23
C LYS A 83 6.55 -1.01 10.67
N ILE A 84 7.35 -1.96 11.16
CA ILE A 84 8.75 -1.75 11.55
C ILE A 84 9.58 -1.39 10.32
N GLY A 85 9.44 -2.15 9.23
CA GLY A 85 10.10 -1.90 7.95
C GLY A 85 9.78 -0.52 7.39
N ARG A 86 8.51 -0.09 7.45
CA ARG A 86 8.08 1.27 7.06
C ARG A 86 8.79 2.34 7.89
N LYS A 87 8.88 2.18 9.22
CA LYS A 87 9.61 3.11 10.09
C LYS A 87 11.10 3.20 9.70
N LYS A 88 11.75 2.07 9.42
CA LYS A 88 13.15 2.05 8.97
C LYS A 88 13.34 2.75 7.62
N LEU A 89 12.43 2.53 6.67
CA LEU A 89 12.43 3.22 5.36
C LEU A 89 12.22 4.73 5.48
N GLN A 90 11.49 5.18 6.50
CA GLN A 90 11.30 6.59 6.78
C GLN A 90 12.60 7.22 7.32
N LEU A 91 13.25 6.58 8.28
CA LEU A 91 14.50 7.08 8.90
C LEU A 91 15.65 7.19 7.90
N ASN A 92 15.78 6.22 6.97
CA ASN A 92 16.84 6.23 5.95
C ASN A 92 16.66 7.28 4.84
N ARG A 93 15.55 8.03 4.83
CA ARG A 93 15.30 9.13 3.90
C ARG A 93 15.54 10.52 4.50
N GLU A 94 15.66 10.58 5.83
CA GLU A 94 15.83 11.82 6.59
C GLU A 94 17.27 12.01 7.10
N GLY A 95 18.17 11.06 6.80
CA GLY A 95 19.62 11.15 7.04
C GLY A 95 20.39 11.09 5.74
#